data_AF-A5Z9X2-F1
#
_entry.id   AF-A5Z9X2-F1
#
_cell.length_a   1.000
_cell.length_b   1.000
_cell.length_c   1.000
_cell.angle_alpha   90.00
_cell.angle_beta   90.00
_cell.angle_gamma   90.00
#
_symmetry.space_group_name_H-M   'P 1'
#
loop_
_entity.id
_entity.type
_entity.pdbx_description
1 polymer ?
#
loop_
_entity_poly.entity_id
_entity_poly.type
_entity_poly.pdbx_seq_one_letter_code
_entity_poly.pdbx_strand_id
1 'polypeptide(L)'
;MKKIINLTILSTIILSLSFIPAIPTNAASKVNITYYSSNGYFKAKLNRSKRKITIKNKVNKKRGYAPAIRREGYIFDGWYSKKKGGKKYSASTIITKKQKLYPHWIKKYKINTKYFVPIGMKFSSLPEYEPYWGTLKILNKKTKAYSCSYILTNTQKDTFSISGIVKAIDNNGDYIYDYSCYSINCRLKNLINIKKSTYVKNFLKKLGIKRYDFDASEHYIDFVCGSTRFADETYDTDIIWQINLNSKNQVTPDTIVSFDANDDWEQY
;
A
#
# COMPACT_ATOMS: atom_id res chain seq x y z
N MET A 1 -6.97 2.73 106.80
CA MET A 1 -7.61 3.59 105.78
C MET A 1 -6.66 3.84 104.62
N LYS A 2 -6.94 3.24 103.45
CA LYS A 2 -6.73 3.83 102.11
C LYS A 2 -7.33 2.84 101.10
N LYS A 3 -8.37 3.30 100.41
CA LYS A 3 -9.07 2.59 99.32
C LYS A 3 -8.13 2.50 98.12
N ILE A 4 -8.09 1.35 97.45
CA ILE A 4 -7.68 1.25 96.05
C ILE A 4 -8.84 0.63 95.27
N ILE A 5 -9.12 1.30 94.17
CA ILE A 5 -10.29 1.23 93.29
C ILE A 5 -10.08 0.10 92.28
N ASN A 6 -10.98 -0.88 92.20
CA ASN A 6 -11.04 -1.79 91.07
C ASN A 6 -12.00 -1.21 90.03
N LEU A 7 -11.40 -0.68 88.96
CA LEU A 7 -12.06 -0.24 87.75
C LEU A 7 -12.08 -1.42 86.76
N THR A 8 -13.24 -2.01 86.51
CA THR A 8 -13.45 -2.87 85.33
C THR A 8 -14.76 -2.49 84.67
N ILE A 9 -14.67 -1.58 83.71
CA ILE A 9 -15.72 -1.31 82.72
C ILE A 9 -15.66 -2.46 81.71
N LEU A 10 -16.64 -3.36 81.77
CA LEU A 10 -16.82 -4.41 80.78
C LEU A 10 -17.48 -3.78 79.54
N SER A 11 -16.68 -3.37 78.56
CA SER A 11 -17.19 -2.92 77.26
C SER A 11 -17.43 -4.13 76.35
N THR A 12 -18.69 -4.48 76.15
CA THR A 12 -19.12 -5.50 75.18
C THR A 12 -19.22 -4.88 73.79
N ILE A 13 -18.16 -5.03 72.98
CA ILE A 13 -18.20 -4.70 71.55
C ILE A 13 -18.78 -5.90 70.81
N ILE A 14 -20.07 -5.83 70.45
CA ILE A 14 -20.69 -6.77 69.50
C ILE A 14 -20.25 -6.37 68.10
N LEU A 15 -19.26 -7.08 67.56
CA LEU A 15 -18.86 -6.96 66.15
C LEU A 15 -19.92 -7.66 65.29
N SER A 16 -20.92 -6.92 64.80
CA SER A 16 -21.87 -7.45 63.82
C SER A 16 -21.19 -7.54 62.45
N LEU A 17 -20.60 -8.69 62.17
CA LEU A 17 -20.10 -9.03 60.84
C LEU A 17 -21.31 -9.26 59.93
N SER A 18 -21.81 -8.20 59.28
CA SER A 18 -22.78 -8.35 58.21
C SER A 18 -22.10 -9.07 57.04
N PHE A 19 -22.33 -10.37 56.93
CA PHE A 19 -21.98 -11.15 55.76
C PHE A 19 -22.77 -10.60 54.57
N ILE A 20 -22.15 -9.69 53.80
CA ILE A 20 -22.64 -9.35 52.47
C ILE A 20 -22.42 -10.63 51.64
N PRO A 21 -23.47 -11.32 51.15
CA PRO A 21 -23.29 -12.44 50.27
C PRO A 21 -22.57 -11.91 49.04
N ALA A 22 -21.37 -12.42 48.76
CA ALA A 22 -20.70 -12.14 47.51
C ALA A 22 -21.61 -12.63 46.38
N ILE A 23 -22.29 -11.71 45.69
CA ILE A 23 -23.06 -12.04 44.50
C ILE A 23 -22.03 -12.60 43.51
N PRO A 24 -22.11 -13.89 43.12
CA PRO A 24 -21.18 -14.43 42.15
C PRO A 24 -21.45 -13.69 40.84
N THR A 25 -20.56 -12.77 40.48
CA THR A 25 -20.58 -12.16 39.16
C THR A 25 -20.25 -13.27 38.16
N ASN A 26 -21.28 -13.82 37.51
CA ASN A 26 -21.10 -14.89 36.55
C ASN A 26 -20.04 -14.47 35.52
N ALA A 27 -18.94 -15.21 35.46
CA ALA A 27 -17.88 -14.95 34.50
C ALA A 27 -18.50 -14.97 33.10
N ALA A 28 -18.41 -13.85 32.38
CA ALA A 28 -19.00 -13.71 31.06
C ALA A 28 -18.62 -14.90 30.17
N SER A 29 -19.61 -15.58 29.60
CA SER A 29 -19.41 -16.75 28.76
C SER A 29 -18.46 -16.41 27.60
N LYS A 30 -17.54 -17.33 27.29
CA LYS A 30 -16.52 -17.13 26.26
C LYS A 30 -16.74 -18.13 25.12
N VAL A 31 -16.55 -17.67 23.89
CA VAL A 31 -16.58 -18.50 22.68
C VAL A 31 -15.25 -18.42 21.94
N ASN A 32 -14.91 -19.52 21.28
CA ASN A 32 -13.67 -19.64 20.52
C ASN A 32 -13.84 -19.06 19.10
N ILE A 33 -12.90 -18.21 18.70
CA ILE A 33 -12.74 -17.76 17.31
C ILE A 33 -11.45 -18.37 16.78
N THR A 34 -11.55 -19.23 15.78
CA THR A 34 -10.39 -19.87 15.14
C THR A 34 -10.05 -19.14 13.85
N TYR A 35 -8.84 -18.58 13.78
CA TYR A 35 -8.27 -17.92 12.61
C TYR A 35 -7.38 -18.90 11.87
N TYR A 36 -7.59 -19.10 10.58
CA TYR A 36 -6.73 -19.96 9.74
C TYR A 36 -5.68 -19.13 9.00
N SER A 37 -4.46 -19.63 8.84
CA SER A 37 -3.44 -18.94 8.05
C SER A 37 -3.63 -19.14 6.54
N SER A 38 -4.27 -20.26 6.15
CA SER A 38 -4.40 -20.69 4.75
C SER A 38 -3.03 -20.65 4.04
N ASN A 39 -2.92 -19.90 2.93
CA ASN A 39 -1.69 -19.74 2.15
C ASN A 39 -0.79 -18.60 2.66
N GLY A 40 -1.10 -18.00 3.81
CA GLY A 40 -0.28 -17.00 4.49
C GLY A 40 0.31 -17.52 5.79
N TYR A 41 0.95 -16.63 6.53
CA TYR A 41 1.56 -16.89 7.84
C TYR A 41 1.24 -15.78 8.84
N PHE A 42 1.11 -16.12 10.12
CA PHE A 42 0.91 -15.13 11.17
C PHE A 42 2.20 -14.35 11.42
N LYS A 43 2.11 -13.02 11.55
CA LYS A 43 3.29 -12.15 11.72
C LYS A 43 4.03 -12.41 13.03
N ALA A 44 3.30 -12.71 14.11
CA ALA A 44 3.86 -12.99 15.43
C ALA A 44 4.77 -14.23 15.40
N LYS A 45 6.01 -14.09 15.91
CA LYS A 45 7.06 -15.13 15.85
C LYS A 45 6.56 -16.48 16.38
N LEU A 46 5.91 -16.49 17.54
CA LEU A 46 5.36 -17.69 18.21
C LEU A 46 4.27 -18.42 17.41
N ASN A 47 3.66 -17.77 16.42
CA ASN A 47 2.56 -18.33 15.64
C ASN A 47 2.91 -18.52 14.16
N ARG A 48 4.14 -18.20 13.74
CA ARG A 48 4.51 -18.14 12.31
C ARG A 48 4.37 -19.49 11.59
N SER A 49 4.71 -20.59 12.26
CA SER A 49 4.55 -21.97 11.75
C SER A 49 3.13 -22.52 11.87
N LYS A 50 2.23 -21.86 12.61
CA LYS A 50 0.90 -22.40 12.90
C LYS A 50 -0.04 -22.17 11.72
N ARG A 51 -0.78 -23.23 11.35
CA ARG A 51 -1.84 -23.18 10.32
C ARG A 51 -3.15 -22.55 10.81
N LYS A 52 -3.34 -22.47 12.12
CA LYS A 52 -4.49 -21.81 12.76
C LYS A 52 -4.13 -21.37 14.18
N ILE A 53 -4.83 -20.35 14.68
CA ILE A 53 -4.81 -19.96 16.09
C ILE A 53 -6.23 -19.78 16.59
N THR A 54 -6.45 -19.96 17.90
CA THR A 54 -7.76 -19.76 18.53
C THR A 54 -7.67 -18.67 19.59
N ILE A 55 -8.59 -17.71 19.54
CA ILE A 55 -8.73 -16.63 20.52
C ILE A 55 -10.10 -16.75 21.18
N LYS A 56 -10.13 -16.69 22.52
CA LYS A 56 -11.38 -16.64 23.30
C LYS A 56 -11.94 -15.22 23.26
N ASN A 57 -13.23 -15.07 22.94
CA ASN A 57 -13.94 -13.79 22.95
C ASN A 57 -15.18 -13.90 23.85
N LYS A 58 -15.53 -12.84 24.56
CA LYS A 58 -16.76 -12.81 25.38
C LYS A 58 -17.99 -12.81 24.47
N VAL A 59 -18.99 -13.63 24.79
CA VAL A 59 -20.27 -13.67 24.05
C VAL A 59 -20.93 -12.29 24.09
N ASN A 60 -21.58 -11.91 22.99
CA ASN A 60 -22.25 -10.63 22.79
C ASN A 60 -21.33 -9.41 22.90
N LYS A 61 -20.01 -9.61 22.75
CA LYS A 61 -19.04 -8.51 22.65
C LYS A 61 -18.44 -8.43 21.25
N LYS A 62 -17.85 -7.27 20.97
CA LYS A 62 -17.12 -7.00 19.72
C LYS A 62 -15.95 -7.99 19.59
N ARG A 63 -15.67 -8.44 18.36
CA ARG A 63 -14.56 -9.34 18.04
C ARG A 63 -13.21 -8.80 18.55
N GLY A 64 -13.01 -7.49 18.45
CA GLY A 64 -11.76 -6.83 18.82
C GLY A 64 -10.64 -7.05 17.81
N TYR A 65 -9.39 -6.97 18.24
CA TYR A 65 -8.23 -7.14 17.37
C TYR A 65 -8.13 -8.56 16.80
N ALA A 66 -7.65 -8.65 15.56
CA ALA A 66 -7.36 -9.91 14.89
C ALA A 66 -5.86 -10.18 14.91
N PRO A 67 -5.42 -11.44 14.79
CA PRO A 67 -4.02 -11.70 14.49
C PRO A 67 -3.63 -11.06 13.16
N ALA A 68 -2.46 -10.41 13.15
CA ALA A 68 -1.87 -9.89 11.93
C ALA A 68 -1.29 -11.05 11.11
N ILE A 69 -1.59 -11.06 9.81
CA ILE A 69 -1.22 -12.12 8.87
C ILE A 69 -0.60 -11.50 7.61
N ARG A 70 0.34 -12.22 6.99
CA ARG A 70 1.00 -11.80 5.75
C ARG A 70 1.02 -12.94 4.74
N ARG A 71 1.01 -12.56 3.46
CA ARG A 71 1.20 -13.46 2.31
C ARG A 71 1.98 -12.68 1.25
N GLU A 72 3.15 -13.18 0.86
CA GLU A 72 4.00 -12.49 -0.11
C GLU A 72 3.29 -12.31 -1.46
N GLY A 73 3.38 -11.11 -2.03
CA GLY A 73 2.68 -10.73 -3.27
C GLY A 73 1.18 -10.46 -3.13
N TYR A 74 0.63 -10.44 -1.91
CA TYR A 74 -0.79 -10.18 -1.66
C TYR A 74 -1.00 -9.13 -0.56
N ILE A 75 -2.17 -8.49 -0.58
CA ILE A 75 -2.67 -7.59 0.44
C ILE A 75 -3.76 -8.30 1.20
N PHE A 76 -3.68 -8.23 2.52
CA PHE A 76 -4.72 -8.76 3.38
C PHE A 76 -5.99 -7.91 3.24
N ASP A 77 -7.06 -8.50 2.71
CA ASP A 77 -8.33 -7.78 2.59
C ASP A 77 -9.14 -7.83 3.89
N GLY A 78 -9.10 -8.96 4.60
CA GLY A 78 -9.81 -9.13 5.87
C GLY A 78 -10.06 -10.58 6.24
N TRP A 79 -10.72 -10.77 7.38
CA TRP A 79 -11.13 -12.07 7.90
C TRP A 79 -12.59 -12.34 7.52
N TYR A 80 -12.87 -13.53 6.97
CA TYR A 80 -14.18 -13.91 6.43
C TYR A 80 -14.65 -15.24 6.99
N SER A 81 -15.97 -15.45 7.03
CA SER A 81 -16.56 -16.70 7.54
C SER A 81 -16.33 -17.93 6.66
N LYS A 82 -15.91 -17.75 5.39
CA LYS A 82 -15.65 -18.84 4.43
C LYS A 82 -14.33 -18.61 3.70
N LYS A 83 -13.71 -19.69 3.22
CA LYS A 83 -12.47 -19.64 2.40
C LYS A 83 -12.64 -18.84 1.10
N LYS A 84 -13.83 -18.95 0.48
CA LYS A 84 -14.26 -18.16 -0.69
C LYS A 84 -15.61 -17.53 -0.35
N GLY A 85 -15.78 -16.24 -0.65
CA GLY A 85 -16.97 -15.47 -0.27
C GLY A 85 -17.20 -15.42 1.24
N GLY A 86 -18.47 -15.35 1.65
CA GLY A 86 -18.86 -15.26 3.06
C GLY A 86 -18.84 -13.84 3.61
N LYS A 87 -19.21 -13.71 4.88
CA LYS A 87 -19.32 -12.42 5.56
C LYS A 87 -17.96 -11.97 6.06
N LYS A 88 -17.58 -10.72 5.80
CA LYS A 88 -16.39 -10.07 6.35
C LYS A 88 -16.62 -9.73 7.83
N TYR A 89 -15.64 -10.05 8.68
CA TYR A 89 -15.66 -9.76 10.11
C TYR A 89 -14.71 -8.59 10.41
N SER A 90 -15.28 -7.47 10.84
CA SER A 90 -14.56 -6.30 11.35
C SER A 90 -14.21 -6.46 12.83
N ALA A 91 -13.44 -5.54 13.40
CA ALA A 91 -13.24 -5.47 14.86
C ALA A 91 -14.54 -5.22 15.62
N SER A 92 -15.51 -4.53 15.02
CA SER A 92 -16.83 -4.21 15.59
C SER A 92 -17.87 -5.32 15.49
N THR A 93 -17.59 -6.41 14.75
CA THR A 93 -18.55 -7.51 14.59
C THR A 93 -18.82 -8.17 15.95
N ILE A 94 -20.09 -8.27 16.34
CA ILE A 94 -20.51 -8.92 17.58
C ILE A 94 -20.39 -10.44 17.43
N ILE A 95 -19.80 -11.09 18.43
CA ILE A 95 -19.57 -12.53 18.44
C ILE A 95 -20.55 -13.19 19.40
N THR A 96 -21.44 -14.01 18.86
CA THR A 96 -22.48 -14.71 19.64
C THR A 96 -22.21 -16.21 19.78
N LYS A 97 -21.41 -16.78 18.86
CA LYS A 97 -21.11 -18.22 18.80
C LYS A 97 -19.69 -18.47 18.31
N LYS A 98 -19.24 -19.73 18.41
CA LYS A 98 -17.95 -20.19 17.85
C LYS A 98 -17.85 -19.84 16.37
N GLN A 99 -16.70 -19.31 15.95
CA GLN A 99 -16.46 -18.90 14.56
C GLN A 99 -15.17 -19.47 14.01
N LYS A 100 -15.18 -19.75 12.71
CA LYS A 100 -13.97 -20.01 11.92
C LYS A 100 -13.80 -18.85 10.94
N LEU A 101 -12.63 -18.24 10.93
CA LEU A 101 -12.32 -17.10 10.08
C LEU A 101 -11.14 -17.41 9.17
N TYR A 102 -11.29 -17.03 7.90
CA TYR A 102 -10.35 -17.28 6.82
C TYR A 102 -9.87 -15.95 6.24
N PRO A 103 -8.57 -15.82 5.93
CA PRO A 103 -8.02 -14.60 5.40
C PRO A 103 -8.33 -14.53 3.90
N HIS A 104 -8.88 -13.40 3.46
CA HIS A 104 -9.00 -13.09 2.04
C HIS A 104 -7.86 -12.18 1.61
N TRP A 105 -7.46 -12.35 0.36
CA TRP A 105 -6.24 -11.78 -0.19
C TRP A 105 -6.53 -11.10 -1.52
N ILE A 106 -5.97 -9.92 -1.72
CA ILE A 106 -5.95 -9.22 -3.01
C ILE A 106 -4.55 -9.37 -3.59
N LYS A 107 -4.44 -9.89 -4.81
CA LYS A 107 -3.15 -10.04 -5.49
C LYS A 107 -2.59 -8.65 -5.83
N LYS A 108 -1.34 -8.38 -5.45
CA LYS A 108 -0.66 -7.13 -5.79
C LYS A 108 -0.30 -7.08 -7.27
N TYR A 109 -0.13 -5.87 -7.78
CA TYR A 109 0.62 -5.71 -9.03
C TYR A 109 2.10 -6.01 -8.80
N LYS A 110 2.74 -6.61 -9.80
CA LYS A 110 4.19 -6.75 -9.86
C LYS A 110 4.72 -5.57 -10.67
N ILE A 111 5.52 -4.71 -10.03
CA ILE A 111 6.21 -3.61 -10.70
C ILE A 111 7.41 -4.19 -11.46
N ASN A 112 7.54 -3.80 -12.72
CA ASN A 112 8.69 -4.09 -13.55
C ASN A 112 9.76 -3.02 -13.30
N THR A 113 10.67 -3.33 -12.37
CA THR A 113 11.73 -2.39 -11.97
C THR A 113 12.73 -2.11 -13.09
N LYS A 114 12.77 -2.92 -14.16
CA LYS A 114 13.64 -2.68 -15.32
C LYS A 114 13.35 -1.33 -15.99
N TYR A 115 12.07 -0.96 -16.08
CA TYR A 115 11.66 0.35 -16.59
C TYR A 115 11.70 1.44 -15.53
N PHE A 116 11.67 1.08 -14.24
CA PHE A 116 11.59 2.00 -13.10
C PHE A 116 12.89 2.76 -12.81
N VAL A 117 14.05 2.18 -13.12
CA VAL A 117 15.35 2.83 -12.86
C VAL A 117 15.63 4.07 -13.74
N PRO A 118 15.36 4.08 -15.05
CA PRO A 118 15.53 5.28 -15.87
C PRO A 118 14.38 6.29 -15.70
N ILE A 119 13.34 5.94 -14.94
CA ILE A 119 12.18 6.80 -14.73
C ILE A 119 12.58 7.89 -13.70
N GLY A 120 12.52 9.15 -14.12
CA GLY A 120 12.99 10.29 -13.33
C GLY A 120 14.47 10.65 -13.57
N MET A 121 15.25 9.75 -14.19
CA MET A 121 16.60 10.07 -14.66
C MET A 121 16.54 10.75 -16.03
N LYS A 122 17.30 11.84 -16.19
CA LYS A 122 17.44 12.55 -17.47
C LYS A 122 18.74 12.10 -18.11
N PHE A 123 18.65 11.29 -19.17
CA PHE A 123 19.80 10.94 -19.99
C PHE A 123 19.96 11.89 -21.18
N SER A 124 21.21 12.10 -21.60
CA SER A 124 21.57 13.06 -22.65
C SER A 124 21.35 12.50 -24.06
N SER A 125 21.24 11.18 -24.18
CA SER A 125 21.05 10.48 -25.45
C SER A 125 20.11 9.26 -25.34
N LEU A 126 19.51 8.85 -26.47
CA LEU A 126 18.65 7.66 -26.52
C LEU A 126 19.36 6.34 -26.14
N PRO A 127 20.63 6.09 -26.54
CA PRO A 127 21.35 4.86 -26.17
C PRO A 127 21.48 4.62 -24.67
N GLU A 128 21.54 5.68 -23.84
CA GLU A 128 21.62 5.56 -22.38
C GLU A 128 20.37 4.93 -21.75
N TYR A 129 19.23 4.94 -22.45
CA TYR A 129 18.01 4.24 -22.00
C TYR A 129 18.03 2.74 -22.33
N GLU A 130 18.84 2.28 -23.29
CA GLU A 130 18.81 0.89 -23.78
C GLU A 130 19.19 -0.19 -22.75
N PRO A 131 20.09 0.03 -21.77
CA PRO A 131 20.31 -0.93 -20.69
C PRO A 131 19.03 -1.29 -19.92
N TYR A 132 18.11 -0.33 -19.85
CA TYR A 132 16.85 -0.46 -19.12
C TYR A 132 15.69 -0.85 -20.04
N TRP A 133 15.61 -0.27 -21.23
CA TRP A 133 14.45 -0.46 -22.10
C TRP A 133 14.67 -1.52 -23.18
N GLY A 134 15.89 -2.02 -23.32
CA GLY A 134 16.34 -2.81 -24.45
C GLY A 134 16.61 -1.92 -25.67
N THR A 135 17.07 -2.53 -26.77
CA THR A 135 17.31 -1.80 -28.03
C THR A 135 16.09 -1.03 -28.48
N LEU A 136 16.25 0.27 -28.70
CA LEU A 136 15.17 1.19 -29.03
C LEU A 136 15.15 1.45 -30.54
N LYS A 137 13.94 1.48 -31.11
CA LYS A 137 13.68 1.90 -32.48
C LYS A 137 12.75 3.10 -32.48
N ILE A 138 13.09 4.12 -33.27
CA ILE A 138 12.23 5.29 -33.46
C ILE A 138 11.07 4.91 -34.38
N LEU A 139 9.85 5.00 -33.86
CA LEU A 139 8.62 4.86 -34.64
C LEU A 139 8.15 6.19 -35.22
N ASN A 140 8.37 7.28 -34.48
CA ASN A 140 8.00 8.62 -34.89
C ASN A 140 8.94 9.64 -34.24
N LYS A 141 9.26 10.71 -34.97
CA LYS A 141 10.05 11.84 -34.52
C LYS A 141 9.32 13.12 -34.93
N LYS A 142 9.12 14.03 -33.98
CA LYS A 142 8.68 15.40 -34.26
C LYS A 142 9.71 16.37 -33.70
N THR A 143 10.20 17.28 -34.54
CA THR A 143 11.16 18.32 -34.16
C THR A 143 10.60 19.70 -34.47
N LYS A 144 10.84 20.65 -33.57
CA LYS A 144 10.63 22.08 -33.73
C LYS A 144 11.92 22.80 -33.33
N ALA A 145 11.99 24.12 -33.54
CA ALA A 145 13.18 24.94 -33.33
C ALA A 145 13.90 24.72 -31.97
N TYR A 146 13.17 24.36 -30.90
CA TYR A 146 13.73 24.15 -29.56
C TYR A 146 13.22 22.89 -28.86
N SER A 147 12.55 21.97 -29.57
CA SER A 147 11.95 20.80 -28.92
C SER A 147 11.92 19.59 -29.84
N CYS A 148 12.06 18.41 -29.25
CA CYS A 148 11.84 17.14 -29.91
C CYS A 148 10.82 16.30 -29.14
N SER A 149 10.17 15.39 -29.86
CA SER A 149 9.47 14.27 -29.26
C SER A 149 9.68 13.02 -30.09
N TYR A 150 9.90 11.91 -29.40
CA TYR A 150 10.15 10.60 -29.98
C TYR A 150 9.08 9.64 -29.48
N ILE A 151 8.52 8.85 -30.40
CA ILE A 151 7.82 7.62 -30.05
C ILE A 151 8.77 6.48 -30.36
N LEU A 152 9.08 5.69 -29.35
CA LEU A 152 10.06 4.62 -29.40
C LEU A 152 9.38 3.28 -29.17
N THR A 153 9.94 2.22 -29.74
CA THR A 153 9.58 0.84 -29.40
C THR A 153 10.82 0.02 -29.07
N ASN A 154 10.68 -0.94 -28.16
CA ASN A 154 11.72 -1.94 -27.92
C ASN A 154 11.40 -3.28 -28.64
N THR A 155 12.28 -4.27 -28.45
CA THR A 155 12.12 -5.63 -28.98
C THR A 155 10.87 -6.38 -28.45
N GLN A 156 10.34 -5.98 -27.30
CA GLN A 156 9.11 -6.51 -26.70
C GLN A 156 7.85 -5.82 -27.23
N LYS A 157 7.97 -4.86 -28.17
CA LYS A 157 6.90 -4.01 -28.69
C LYS A 157 6.28 -3.07 -27.63
N ASP A 158 7.02 -2.81 -26.56
CA ASP A 158 6.66 -1.79 -25.59
C ASP A 158 6.93 -0.41 -26.17
N THR A 159 5.97 0.49 -26.01
CA THR A 159 6.04 1.86 -26.55
C THR A 159 6.37 2.87 -25.47
N PHE A 160 7.29 3.77 -25.78
CA PHE A 160 7.73 4.87 -24.91
C PHE A 160 7.59 6.19 -25.67
N SER A 161 7.33 7.28 -24.96
CA SER A 161 7.41 8.63 -25.52
C SER A 161 8.38 9.46 -24.69
N ILE A 162 9.37 10.03 -25.35
CA ILE A 162 10.34 10.95 -24.76
C ILE A 162 10.15 12.31 -25.43
N SER A 163 10.12 13.37 -24.63
CA SER A 163 10.23 14.74 -25.15
C SER A 163 11.33 15.49 -24.42
N GLY A 164 12.02 16.37 -25.15
CA GLY A 164 13.14 17.15 -24.62
C GLY A 164 13.41 18.41 -25.43
N ILE A 165 14.32 19.24 -24.94
CA ILE A 165 14.87 20.38 -25.68
C ILE A 165 15.90 19.85 -26.69
N VAL A 166 16.29 20.65 -27.68
CA VAL A 166 17.45 20.39 -28.55
C VAL A 166 18.42 21.57 -28.35
N LYS A 167 19.65 21.37 -27.85
CA LYS A 167 20.59 22.48 -27.56
C LYS A 167 22.00 22.48 -28.19
N ALA A 168 22.29 21.81 -29.30
CA ALA A 168 23.50 22.16 -30.07
C ALA A 168 23.17 22.35 -31.53
N ILE A 169 23.87 23.30 -32.14
CA ILE A 169 23.81 23.72 -33.54
C ILE A 169 25.26 23.74 -34.02
N ASP A 170 25.59 23.11 -35.14
CA ASP A 170 26.93 23.14 -35.75
C ASP A 170 27.21 24.46 -36.45
N ASN A 171 28.43 24.59 -36.94
CA ASN A 171 28.92 25.79 -37.62
C ASN A 171 28.16 26.11 -38.92
N ASN A 172 27.29 25.20 -39.41
CA ASN A 172 26.43 25.43 -40.56
C ASN A 172 25.02 25.87 -40.15
N GLY A 173 24.71 25.93 -38.85
CA GLY A 173 23.35 26.16 -38.38
C GLY A 173 22.52 24.87 -38.20
N ASP A 174 23.13 23.69 -38.28
CA ASP A 174 22.44 22.40 -38.19
C ASP A 174 22.48 21.79 -36.79
N TYR A 175 21.35 21.30 -36.28
CA TYR A 175 21.27 20.79 -34.90
C TYR A 175 22.10 19.52 -34.68
N ILE A 176 23.04 19.54 -33.71
CA ILE A 176 23.93 18.40 -33.41
C ILE A 176 23.37 17.52 -32.29
N TYR A 177 23.22 17.97 -31.03
CA TYR A 177 22.64 17.23 -29.88
C TYR A 177 22.35 18.15 -28.68
N ASP A 178 21.31 17.89 -27.90
CA ASP A 178 21.26 18.01 -26.41
C ASP A 178 19.81 17.78 -25.99
N TYR A 179 19.49 16.56 -25.55
CA TYR A 179 18.15 16.22 -25.09
C TYR A 179 18.07 16.32 -23.57
N SER A 180 17.82 17.51 -23.05
CA SER A 180 17.24 17.60 -21.71
C SER A 180 15.83 17.00 -21.77
N CYS A 181 15.75 15.69 -21.56
CA CYS A 181 14.49 14.96 -21.50
C CYS A 181 13.71 15.48 -20.28
N TYR A 182 12.64 16.23 -20.50
CA TYR A 182 11.80 16.73 -19.42
C TYR A 182 10.50 15.95 -19.28
N SER A 183 10.14 15.10 -20.25
CA SER A 183 8.96 14.24 -20.13
C SER A 183 9.26 12.84 -20.65
N ILE A 184 9.02 11.83 -19.82
CA ILE A 184 9.06 10.42 -20.20
C ILE A 184 7.69 9.83 -19.91
N ASN A 185 7.12 9.16 -20.91
CA ASN A 185 5.82 8.54 -20.82
C ASN A 185 5.90 7.08 -21.29
N CYS A 186 5.16 6.20 -20.64
CA CYS A 186 4.95 4.84 -21.14
C CYS A 186 3.55 4.32 -20.80
N ARG A 187 3.20 3.18 -21.40
CA ARG A 187 1.92 2.51 -21.07
C ARG A 187 2.03 1.78 -19.75
N LEU A 188 0.97 1.84 -18.95
CA LEU A 188 0.90 1.22 -17.63
C LEU A 188 1.20 -0.28 -17.65
N LYS A 189 0.80 -1.00 -18.72
CA LYS A 189 1.09 -2.43 -18.90
C LYS A 189 2.59 -2.76 -19.01
N ASN A 190 3.42 -1.80 -19.39
CA ASN A 190 4.86 -1.98 -19.43
C ASN A 190 5.41 -2.04 -17.99
N LEU A 191 4.85 -1.21 -17.10
CA LEU A 191 5.29 -1.05 -15.71
C LEU A 191 4.72 -2.12 -14.78
N ILE A 192 3.49 -2.57 -15.02
CA ILE A 192 2.81 -3.51 -14.14
C ILE A 192 2.01 -4.55 -14.91
N ASN A 193 1.77 -5.69 -14.26
CA ASN A 193 0.95 -6.79 -14.81
C ASN A 193 -0.57 -6.52 -14.77
N ILE A 194 -1.01 -5.36 -15.26
CA ILE A 194 -2.42 -5.02 -15.44
C ILE A 194 -2.94 -5.66 -16.75
N LYS A 195 -4.17 -6.20 -16.71
CA LYS A 195 -4.80 -6.88 -17.86
C LYS A 195 -6.16 -6.31 -18.27
N LYS A 196 -6.77 -5.48 -17.42
CA LYS A 196 -8.11 -4.95 -17.63
C LYS A 196 -8.27 -3.61 -16.94
N SER A 197 -9.27 -2.85 -17.42
CA SER A 197 -9.65 -1.60 -16.79
C SER A 197 -9.94 -1.78 -15.29
N THR A 198 -9.41 -0.89 -14.45
CA THR A 198 -9.48 -0.97 -13.00
C THR A 198 -9.73 0.43 -12.42
N TYR A 199 -10.79 0.57 -11.62
CA TYR A 199 -11.06 1.81 -10.87
C TYR A 199 -9.88 2.20 -9.99
N VAL A 200 -9.59 3.51 -9.94
CA VAL A 200 -8.40 4.09 -9.30
C VAL A 200 -8.17 3.58 -7.87
N LYS A 201 -9.23 3.52 -7.04
CA LYS A 201 -9.16 2.98 -5.67
C LYS A 201 -8.64 1.54 -5.60
N ASN A 202 -9.08 0.68 -6.51
CA ASN A 202 -8.63 -0.71 -6.58
C ASN A 202 -7.22 -0.82 -7.16
N PHE A 203 -6.87 0.08 -8.07
CA PHE A 203 -5.54 0.17 -8.66
C PHE A 203 -4.49 0.52 -7.59
N LEU A 204 -4.69 1.63 -6.89
CA LEU A 204 -3.83 2.08 -5.78
C LEU A 204 -3.74 1.02 -4.69
N LYS A 205 -4.89 0.44 -4.30
CA LYS A 205 -4.91 -0.66 -3.34
C LYS A 205 -4.03 -1.81 -3.80
N LYS A 206 -4.07 -2.23 -5.07
CA LYS A 206 -3.23 -3.34 -5.57
C LYS A 206 -1.75 -2.98 -5.70
N LEU A 207 -1.40 -1.72 -5.92
CA LEU A 207 -0.02 -1.24 -5.82
C LEU A 207 0.46 -1.18 -4.36
N GLY A 208 -0.47 -1.00 -3.41
CA GLY A 208 -0.14 -0.80 -2.00
C GLY A 208 0.12 0.67 -1.65
N ILE A 209 -0.28 1.59 -2.53
CA ILE A 209 -0.20 3.04 -2.33
C ILE A 209 -1.27 3.46 -1.32
N LYS A 210 -0.89 4.34 -0.40
CA LYS A 210 -1.75 4.83 0.69
C LYS A 210 -1.96 6.35 0.68
N ARG A 211 -0.98 7.09 0.16
CA ARG A 211 -1.00 8.54 -0.01
C ARG A 211 -0.97 8.82 -1.51
N TYR A 212 -1.84 9.70 -1.96
CA TYR A 212 -2.04 10.05 -3.36
C TYR A 212 -2.93 11.28 -3.42
N ASP A 213 -2.77 12.08 -4.46
CA ASP A 213 -3.65 13.21 -4.78
C ASP A 213 -4.52 12.84 -5.95
N PHE A 214 -5.84 12.90 -5.76
CA PHE A 214 -6.81 12.46 -6.75
C PHE A 214 -7.84 13.55 -7.03
N ASP A 215 -7.80 14.04 -8.26
CA ASP A 215 -8.78 14.97 -8.79
C ASP A 215 -9.79 14.21 -9.65
N ALA A 216 -11.01 14.08 -9.14
CA ALA A 216 -12.07 13.37 -9.84
C ALA A 216 -12.66 14.15 -11.02
N SER A 217 -12.57 15.49 -11.00
CA SER A 217 -13.04 16.39 -12.06
C SER A 217 -12.11 16.35 -13.26
N GLU A 218 -10.81 16.42 -13.01
CA GLU A 218 -9.78 16.38 -14.05
C GLU A 218 -9.40 14.95 -14.47
N HIS A 219 -10.04 13.94 -13.85
CA HIS A 219 -9.70 12.53 -14.04
C HIS A 219 -8.21 12.28 -13.82
N TYR A 220 -7.60 12.91 -12.83
CA TYR A 220 -6.16 12.91 -12.64
C TYR A 220 -5.78 12.29 -11.29
N ILE A 221 -4.65 11.61 -11.25
CA ILE A 221 -4.05 11.14 -10.01
C ILE A 221 -2.54 11.20 -10.07
N ASP A 222 -1.93 11.58 -8.95
CA ASP A 222 -0.53 11.33 -8.71
C ASP A 222 -0.22 10.74 -7.33
N PHE A 223 0.94 10.12 -7.24
CA PHE A 223 1.46 9.50 -6.03
C PHE A 223 2.93 9.11 -6.20
N VAL A 224 3.65 9.09 -5.10
CA VAL A 224 4.99 8.49 -5.03
C VAL A 224 4.90 6.97 -5.19
N CYS A 225 5.56 6.43 -6.21
CA CYS A 225 5.61 4.99 -6.48
C CYS A 225 6.90 4.33 -5.94
N GLY A 226 7.92 5.12 -5.64
CA GLY A 226 9.21 4.70 -5.09
C GLY A 226 10.17 5.88 -5.07
N SER A 227 11.43 5.63 -4.72
CA SER A 227 12.48 6.64 -4.69
C SER A 227 13.74 6.14 -5.41
N THR A 228 14.59 7.05 -5.82
CA THR A 228 15.92 6.79 -6.39
C THR A 228 16.97 7.68 -5.71
N ARG A 229 18.25 7.38 -5.89
CA ARG A 229 19.35 8.23 -5.41
C ARG A 229 20.23 8.60 -6.59
N PHE A 230 20.34 9.89 -6.87
CA PHE A 230 21.27 10.41 -7.86
C PHE A 230 22.70 10.47 -7.29
N ALA A 231 23.71 10.33 -8.15
CA ALA A 231 25.10 10.14 -7.72
C ALA A 231 25.68 11.36 -6.98
N ASP A 232 25.12 12.54 -7.24
CA ASP A 232 25.46 13.85 -6.69
C ASP A 232 24.56 14.27 -5.50
N GLU A 233 23.56 13.46 -5.15
CA GLU A 233 22.62 13.77 -4.08
C GLU A 233 22.92 13.03 -2.77
N THR A 234 22.63 13.68 -1.64
CA THR A 234 22.81 13.11 -0.29
C THR A 234 21.54 12.46 0.27
N TYR A 235 20.40 12.64 -0.40
CA TYR A 235 19.10 12.10 -0.03
C TYR A 235 18.50 11.31 -1.21
N ASP A 236 17.40 10.61 -0.94
CA ASP A 236 16.66 9.89 -1.98
C ASP A 236 15.58 10.83 -2.55
N THR A 237 15.44 10.89 -3.88
CA THR A 237 14.40 11.63 -4.59
C THR A 237 13.19 10.74 -4.81
N ASP A 238 11.99 11.26 -4.55
CA ASP A 238 10.76 10.53 -4.81
C ASP A 238 10.41 10.53 -6.31
N ILE A 239 9.88 9.40 -6.77
CA ILE A 239 9.41 9.20 -8.14
C ILE A 239 7.89 9.20 -8.15
N ILE A 240 7.33 10.33 -8.59
CA ILE A 240 5.90 10.53 -8.73
C ILE A 240 5.42 9.88 -10.02
N TRP A 241 4.34 9.11 -9.93
CA TRP A 241 3.59 8.68 -11.10
C TRP A 241 2.41 9.61 -11.29
N GLN A 242 2.30 10.21 -12.46
CA GLN A 242 1.21 11.10 -12.85
C GLN A 242 0.37 10.41 -13.92
N ILE A 243 -0.94 10.31 -13.70
CA ILE A 243 -1.82 9.48 -14.52
C ILE A 243 -3.13 10.20 -14.81
N ASN A 244 -3.41 10.38 -16.10
CA ASN A 244 -4.75 10.72 -16.60
C ASN A 244 -5.60 9.44 -16.73
N LEU A 245 -6.69 9.40 -15.98
CA LEU A 245 -7.70 8.36 -15.94
C LEU A 245 -8.71 8.55 -17.08
N ASN A 246 -9.49 7.50 -17.36
CA ASN A 246 -10.64 7.65 -18.26
C ASN A 246 -11.82 8.36 -17.55
N SER A 247 -12.87 8.66 -18.32
CA SER A 247 -14.10 9.32 -17.82
C SER A 247 -14.84 8.58 -16.69
N LYS A 248 -14.44 7.34 -16.38
CA LYS A 248 -14.98 6.53 -15.28
C LYS A 248 -14.02 6.45 -14.09
N ASN A 249 -12.97 7.27 -14.05
CA ASN A 249 -11.89 7.24 -13.05
C ASN A 249 -11.22 5.86 -12.96
N GLN A 250 -10.89 5.29 -14.13
CA GLN A 250 -10.20 4.01 -14.26
C GLN A 250 -8.88 4.15 -15.00
N VAL A 251 -7.93 3.31 -14.60
CA VAL A 251 -6.75 3.01 -15.41
C VAL A 251 -7.01 1.80 -16.29
N THR A 252 -6.40 1.78 -17.47
CA THR A 252 -6.40 0.67 -18.43
C THR A 252 -4.96 0.19 -18.68
N PRO A 253 -4.75 -0.97 -19.31
CA PRO A 253 -3.41 -1.40 -19.71
C PRO A 253 -2.65 -0.37 -20.57
N ASP A 254 -3.36 0.39 -21.39
CA ASP A 254 -2.78 1.38 -22.31
C ASP A 254 -2.79 2.82 -21.76
N THR A 255 -3.24 3.01 -20.51
CA THR A 255 -3.15 4.30 -19.83
C THR A 255 -1.70 4.77 -19.82
N ILE A 256 -1.49 6.02 -20.22
CA ILE A 256 -0.18 6.65 -20.21
C ILE A 256 0.16 7.04 -18.77
N VAL A 257 1.38 6.73 -18.37
CA VAL A 257 1.97 7.13 -17.10
C VAL A 257 3.11 8.07 -17.41
N SER A 258 3.04 9.25 -16.82
CA SER A 258 4.10 10.26 -16.79
C SER A 258 4.82 10.19 -15.45
N PHE A 259 6.05 10.71 -15.42
CA PHE A 259 6.90 10.62 -14.23
C PHE A 259 7.55 11.94 -13.93
N ASP A 260 7.66 12.22 -12.64
CA ASP A 260 8.36 13.37 -12.11
C ASP A 260 9.26 12.93 -10.95
N ALA A 261 10.51 13.38 -10.95
CA ALA A 261 11.45 13.16 -9.86
C ALA A 261 11.45 14.43 -9.02
N ASN A 262 10.93 14.34 -7.80
CA ASN A 262 10.57 15.49 -7.00
C ASN A 262 10.69 15.13 -5.51
N ASP A 263 11.48 15.90 -4.78
CA ASP A 263 11.76 15.75 -3.35
C ASP A 263 10.75 16.49 -2.44
N ASP A 264 9.94 17.36 -3.02
CA ASP A 264 8.94 18.20 -2.33
C ASP A 264 7.50 17.71 -2.53
N TRP A 265 7.28 16.48 -3.02
CA TRP A 265 5.92 15.96 -3.18
C TRP A 265 5.23 15.82 -1.82
N GLU A 266 4.12 16.55 -1.64
CA GLU A 266 3.27 16.45 -0.47
C GLU A 266 1.84 16.11 -0.88
N GLN A 267 1.20 15.24 -0.09
CA GLN A 267 -0.22 14.97 -0.25
C GLN A 267 -1.03 16.19 0.19
N TYR A 268 -1.90 16.69 -0.67
CA TYR A 268 -2.79 17.83 -0.40
C TYR A 268 -4.11 17.42 0.28
#